data_AF-A0A7S0GC71-F1
#
_entry.id   AF-A0A7S0GC71-F1
#
_cell.length_a   1.000
_cell.length_b   1.000
_cell.length_c   1.000
_cell.angle_alpha   90.00
_cell.angle_beta   90.00
_cell.angle_gamma   90.00
#
_symmetry.space_group_name_H-M   'P 1'
#
loop_
_entity.id
_entity.type
_entity.pdbx_description
1 polymer ?
#
loop_
_entity_poly.entity_id
_entity_poly.type
_entity_poly.pdbx_seq_one_letter_code
_entity_poly.pdbx_strand_id
1 'polypeptide(L)'
;MHWPQRYSPQSNWGQSLSYSIESDADPYWRAGGGPTSFEDICLAMENLIQEGKIRGWGLCNDNAYGLTACTRTAKALGVTPPCSIQGDFSMIDRKSEENGVAEAASPFNENVGFMSYNALAGGMLTGKYNEVPAALDDTMGNKVTDRGMENM
;
A
#
# COMPACT_ATOMS: atom_id res chain seq x y z
N MET A 1 7.92 1.48 5.65
CA MET A 1 6.68 1.06 6.37
C MET A 1 5.82 0.26 5.41
N HIS A 2 5.41 -0.96 5.78
CA HIS A 2 4.66 -1.85 4.87
C HIS A 2 3.18 -1.49 4.78
N TRP A 3 2.56 -1.16 5.91
CA TRP A 3 1.19 -0.65 5.99
C TRP A 3 1.18 0.70 6.67
N PRO A 4 0.31 1.62 6.22
CA PRO A 4 0.09 2.85 6.95
C PRO A 4 -0.45 2.55 8.35
N GLN A 5 0.19 3.11 9.37
CA GLN A 5 -0.27 2.98 10.75
C GLN A 5 -1.37 4.01 11.04
N ARG A 6 -2.39 4.01 10.17
CA ARG A 6 -3.60 4.84 10.23
C ARG A 6 -4.65 4.25 9.29
N TYR A 7 -5.91 4.64 9.47
CA TYR A 7 -6.90 4.43 8.43
C TYR A 7 -6.49 5.18 7.15
N SER A 8 -6.57 4.49 6.04
CA SER A 8 -6.36 5.05 4.72
C SER A 8 -7.32 4.33 3.77
N PRO A 9 -8.13 5.04 2.98
CA PRO A 9 -8.76 4.42 1.84
C PRO A 9 -7.64 4.02 0.87
N GLN A 10 -7.49 2.73 0.65
CA GLN A 10 -6.45 2.16 -0.18
C GLN A 10 -7.07 1.40 -1.33
N SER A 11 -6.27 1.19 -2.35
CA SER A 11 -6.70 0.77 -3.67
C SER A 11 -6.22 -0.63 -4.03
N ASN A 12 -5.45 -1.24 -3.14
CA ASN A 12 -4.85 -2.56 -3.28
C ASN A 12 -5.88 -3.65 -2.94
N TRP A 13 -5.78 -4.78 -3.64
CA TRP A 13 -6.59 -5.98 -3.39
C TRP A 13 -8.11 -5.75 -3.23
N GLY A 14 -8.68 -4.85 -4.04
CA GLY A 14 -10.13 -4.62 -4.07
C GLY A 14 -10.67 -3.70 -2.96
N GLN A 15 -9.79 -3.05 -2.20
CA GLN A 15 -10.20 -2.03 -1.25
C GLN A 15 -10.72 -0.76 -1.94
N SER A 16 -11.63 -0.07 -1.26
CA SER A 16 -12.27 1.14 -1.77
C SER A 16 -11.34 2.35 -1.65
N LEU A 17 -11.26 3.14 -2.72
CA LEU A 17 -10.67 4.48 -2.70
C LEU A 17 -11.53 5.51 -1.97
N SER A 18 -12.78 5.18 -1.65
CA SER A 18 -13.70 6.10 -0.98
C SER A 18 -13.39 6.16 0.51
N TYR A 19 -13.14 7.38 0.99
CA TYR A 19 -13.06 7.65 2.42
C TYR A 19 -14.39 7.32 3.12
N SER A 20 -14.30 6.64 4.25
CA SER A 20 -15.43 6.36 5.15
C SER A 20 -15.12 6.90 6.54
N ILE A 21 -15.96 7.83 7.01
CA ILE A 21 -15.83 8.37 8.37
C ILE A 21 -16.08 7.31 9.44
N GLU A 22 -16.97 6.36 9.17
CA GLU A 22 -17.26 5.26 10.09
C GLU A 22 -16.04 4.35 10.24
N SER A 23 -15.40 4.00 9.12
CA SER A 23 -14.19 3.17 9.14
C SER A 23 -13.00 3.89 9.78
N ASP A 24 -12.88 5.21 9.57
CA ASP A 24 -11.84 6.02 10.21
C ASP A 24 -12.05 6.17 11.72
N ALA A 25 -13.31 6.19 12.17
CA ALA A 25 -13.68 6.28 13.58
C ALA A 25 -13.56 4.94 14.33
N ASP A 26 -13.26 3.82 13.63
CA ASP A 26 -13.16 2.50 14.23
C ASP A 26 -12.14 2.48 15.40
N PRO A 27 -12.50 1.92 16.57
CA PRO A 27 -11.59 1.79 17.70
C PRO A 27 -10.26 1.10 17.38
N TYR A 28 -10.21 0.22 16.38
CA TYR A 28 -8.97 -0.35 15.88
C TYR A 28 -7.95 0.73 15.50
N TRP A 29 -8.39 1.79 14.82
CA TRP A 29 -7.54 2.92 14.44
C TRP A 29 -7.41 3.98 15.52
N ARG A 30 -8.35 4.06 16.47
CA ARG A 30 -8.47 5.19 17.41
C ARG A 30 -8.18 4.88 18.88
N ALA A 31 -8.37 3.64 19.34
CA ALA A 31 -8.30 3.26 20.76
C ALA A 31 -7.04 2.49 21.15
N GLY A 32 -6.40 1.76 20.23
CA GLY A 32 -5.22 0.91 20.49
C GLY A 32 -3.85 1.61 20.37
N GLY A 33 -3.76 2.89 20.76
CA GLY A 33 -2.56 3.74 20.57
C GLY A 33 -2.69 4.79 19.47
N GLY A 34 -3.81 4.78 18.75
CA GLY A 34 -4.11 5.77 17.70
C GLY A 34 -3.23 5.64 16.46
N PRO A 35 -3.44 6.48 15.44
CA PRO A 35 -2.53 6.54 14.31
C PRO A 35 -1.17 7.06 14.77
N THR A 36 -0.08 6.43 14.31
CA THR A 36 1.26 6.96 14.58
C THR A 36 1.44 8.28 13.84
N SER A 37 1.95 9.29 14.55
CA SER A 37 2.20 10.60 13.95
C SER A 37 3.27 10.50 12.85
N PHE A 38 3.20 11.40 11.86
CA PHE A 38 4.23 11.45 10.81
C PHE A 38 5.59 11.82 11.39
N GLU A 39 5.60 12.64 12.44
CA GLU A 39 6.78 13.04 13.20
C GLU A 39 7.47 11.83 13.82
N ASP A 40 6.73 10.98 14.55
CA ASP A 40 7.29 9.78 15.18
C ASP A 40 7.84 8.81 14.14
N ILE A 41 7.13 8.63 13.01
CA ILE A 41 7.61 7.81 11.90
C ILE A 41 8.94 8.36 11.36
N CYS A 42 9.01 9.66 11.06
CA CYS A 42 10.21 10.27 10.49
C CYS A 42 11.39 10.21 11.45
N LEU A 43 11.18 10.52 12.74
CA LEU A 43 12.23 10.47 13.76
C LEU A 43 12.71 9.03 14.01
N ALA A 44 11.81 8.05 14.03
CA ALA A 44 12.19 6.65 14.17
C ALA A 44 13.06 6.17 12.97
N MET A 45 12.68 6.55 11.75
CA MET A 45 13.45 6.21 10.55
C MET A 45 14.82 6.89 10.53
N GLU A 46 14.88 8.17 10.93
CA GLU A 46 16.13 8.90 11.07
C GLU A 46 17.06 8.25 12.09
N ASN A 47 16.55 7.84 13.26
CA ASN A 47 17.34 7.15 14.26
C ASN A 47 17.98 5.87 13.69
N LEU A 48 17.22 5.08 12.93
CA LEU A 48 17.74 3.87 12.28
C LEU A 48 18.82 4.18 11.23
N ILE A 49 18.72 5.31 10.54
CA ILE A 49 19.74 5.79 9.59
C ILE A 49 21.00 6.22 10.33
N GLN A 50 20.86 7.02 11.38
CA GLN A 50 21.98 7.53 12.18
C GLN A 50 22.73 6.39 12.90
N GLU A 51 22.00 5.36 13.34
CA GLU A 51 22.58 4.13 13.87
C GLU A 51 23.24 3.24 12.79
N GLY A 52 23.13 3.60 11.51
CA GLY A 52 23.73 2.87 10.40
C GLY A 52 23.02 1.56 10.05
N LYS A 53 21.81 1.33 10.57
CA LYS A 53 21.03 0.09 10.35
C LYS A 53 20.38 0.05 8.97
N ILE A 54 20.01 1.22 8.44
CA ILE A 54 19.43 1.37 7.11
C ILE A 54 20.08 2.56 6.40
N ARG A 55 19.98 2.59 5.07
CA ARG A 55 20.54 3.67 4.22
C ARG A 55 19.50 4.70 3.81
N GLY A 56 18.23 4.38 4.01
CA GLY A 56 17.08 5.13 3.57
C GLY A 56 15.83 4.31 3.86
N TRP A 57 14.67 4.91 3.63
CA TRP A 57 13.40 4.29 3.92
C TRP A 57 12.36 4.70 2.89
N GLY A 58 11.24 3.97 2.89
CA GLY A 58 10.14 4.21 1.97
C GLY A 58 8.81 3.81 2.57
N LEU A 59 7.76 4.17 1.84
CA LEU A 59 6.37 3.86 2.16
C LEU A 59 5.89 2.68 1.31
N CYS A 60 4.81 2.04 1.73
CA CYS A 60 4.15 0.99 0.98
C CYS A 60 2.66 1.07 1.27
N ASN A 61 1.84 0.82 0.26
CA ASN A 61 0.37 0.84 0.34
C ASN A 61 -0.23 2.18 0.82
N ASP A 62 0.56 3.25 0.84
CA ASP A 62 0.09 4.55 1.28
C ASP A 62 -0.52 5.34 0.11
N ASN A 63 -1.22 6.42 0.43
CA ASN A 63 -1.86 7.31 -0.53
C ASN A 63 -1.15 8.67 -0.60
N ALA A 64 -1.65 9.56 -1.46
CA ALA A 64 -1.06 10.88 -1.67
C ALA A 64 -0.95 11.70 -0.38
N TYR A 65 -1.91 11.56 0.54
CA TYR A 65 -1.89 12.22 1.84
C TYR A 65 -0.73 11.73 2.70
N GLY A 66 -0.58 10.41 2.88
CA GLY A 66 0.50 9.85 3.69
C GLY A 66 1.89 10.10 3.10
N LEU A 67 2.02 10.00 1.76
CA LEU A 67 3.25 10.32 1.05
C LEU A 67 3.67 11.78 1.28
N THR A 68 2.77 12.72 0.97
CA THR A 68 3.04 14.15 1.08
C THR A 68 3.26 14.58 2.52
N ALA A 69 2.50 14.01 3.47
CA ALA A 69 2.67 14.34 4.89
C ALA A 69 4.03 13.85 5.41
N CYS A 70 4.42 12.59 5.14
CA CYS A 70 5.74 12.08 5.53
C CYS A 70 6.88 12.92 4.95
N THR A 71 6.84 13.24 3.65
CA THR A 71 7.93 13.97 3.00
C THR A 71 8.05 15.39 3.54
N ARG A 72 6.92 16.08 3.74
CA ARG A 72 6.90 17.45 4.29
C ARG A 72 7.28 17.49 5.76
N THR A 73 6.82 16.53 6.56
CA THR A 73 7.23 16.41 7.96
C THR A 73 8.73 16.14 8.08
N ALA A 74 9.28 15.22 7.29
CA ALA A 74 10.73 14.96 7.27
C ALA A 74 11.53 16.22 6.90
N LYS A 75 11.09 16.96 5.87
CA LYS A 75 11.69 18.25 5.47
C LYS A 75 11.63 19.28 6.60
N ALA A 76 10.49 19.40 7.27
CA ALA A 76 10.30 20.35 8.38
C ALA A 76 11.16 20.01 9.61
N LEU A 77 11.34 18.72 9.91
CA LEU A 77 12.20 18.23 10.98
C LEU A 77 13.69 18.26 10.62
N GLY A 78 14.04 18.47 9.34
CA GLY A 78 15.42 18.41 8.86
C GLY A 78 16.02 17.01 8.85
N VAL A 79 15.18 15.97 8.73
CA VAL A 79 15.59 14.56 8.72
C VAL A 79 15.43 13.94 7.32
N THR A 80 15.94 12.72 7.15
CA THR A 80 15.92 12.03 5.85
C THR A 80 14.48 11.73 5.41
N PRO A 81 14.00 12.25 4.26
CA PRO A 81 12.67 11.95 3.74
C PRO A 81 12.59 10.53 3.15
N PRO A 82 11.38 9.96 2.97
CA PRO A 82 11.24 8.68 2.30
C PRO A 82 11.68 8.83 0.82
N CYS A 83 12.47 7.88 0.33
CA CYS A 83 13.02 7.92 -1.03
C CYS A 83 12.20 7.11 -2.04
N SER A 84 11.31 6.25 -1.56
CA SER A 84 10.43 5.44 -2.40
C SER A 84 9.05 5.22 -1.79
N ILE A 85 8.06 4.97 -2.65
CA ILE A 85 6.75 4.42 -2.31
C ILE A 85 6.51 3.16 -3.14
N GLN A 86 6.12 2.08 -2.48
CA GLN A 86 5.76 0.82 -3.12
C GLN A 86 4.23 0.69 -3.21
N GLY A 87 3.69 0.37 -4.39
CA GLY A 87 2.24 0.28 -4.60
C GLY A 87 1.84 -0.79 -5.60
N ASP A 88 0.57 -1.21 -5.52
CA ASP A 88 -0.03 -2.11 -6.51
C ASP A 88 -0.10 -1.38 -7.85
N PHE A 89 0.45 -1.99 -8.88
CA PHE A 89 0.34 -1.47 -10.23
C PHE A 89 0.46 -2.59 -11.26
N SER A 90 -0.50 -2.64 -12.17
CA SER A 90 -0.52 -3.56 -13.32
C SER A 90 -1.30 -2.96 -14.47
N MET A 91 -1.33 -3.66 -15.61
CA MET A 91 -2.14 -3.24 -16.75
C MET A 91 -3.64 -3.09 -16.43
N ILE A 92 -4.13 -3.79 -15.40
CA ILE A 92 -5.54 -3.79 -14.97
C ILE A 92 -5.75 -3.12 -13.60
N ASP A 93 -4.68 -2.66 -12.95
CA ASP A 93 -4.76 -1.87 -11.73
C ASP A 93 -3.84 -0.66 -11.84
N ARG A 94 -4.42 0.50 -12.17
CA ARG A 94 -3.70 1.76 -12.39
C ARG A 94 -4.09 2.84 -11.39
N LYS A 95 -4.73 2.44 -10.28
CA LYS A 95 -5.31 3.39 -9.32
C LYS A 95 -4.30 4.38 -8.75
N SER A 96 -3.03 4.00 -8.63
CA SER A 96 -1.94 4.90 -8.20
C SER A 96 -1.70 6.09 -9.15
N GLU A 97 -2.07 5.97 -10.43
CA GLU A 97 -2.05 7.07 -11.40
C GLU A 97 -3.31 7.96 -11.29
N GLU A 98 -4.40 7.42 -10.75
CA GLU A 98 -5.73 8.05 -10.73
C GLU A 98 -6.09 8.67 -9.37
N ASN A 99 -5.39 8.27 -8.30
CA ASN A 99 -5.69 8.66 -6.91
C ASN A 99 -4.73 9.70 -6.32
N GLY A 100 -3.95 10.37 -7.17
CA GLY A 100 -3.02 11.44 -6.79
C GLY A 100 -1.66 10.97 -6.27
N VAL A 101 -1.42 9.66 -6.09
CA VAL A 101 -0.10 9.15 -5.65
C VAL A 101 0.98 9.47 -6.68
N ALA A 102 0.71 9.26 -7.98
CA ALA A 102 1.66 9.57 -9.04
C ALA A 102 2.00 11.07 -9.11
N GLU A 103 1.02 11.95 -8.91
CA GLU A 103 1.24 13.39 -8.85
C GLU A 103 2.16 13.73 -7.67
N ALA A 104 1.82 13.29 -6.45
CA ALA A 104 2.61 13.55 -5.25
C ALA A 104 4.05 13.02 -5.36
N ALA A 105 4.23 11.83 -5.91
CA ALA A 105 5.53 11.19 -6.10
C ALA A 105 6.42 11.87 -7.17
N SER A 106 5.83 12.64 -8.08
CA SER A 106 6.53 13.19 -9.24
C SER A 106 7.81 13.97 -8.87
N PRO A 107 8.82 14.02 -9.76
CA PRO A 107 10.06 14.78 -9.53
C PRO A 107 9.86 16.28 -9.25
N PHE A 108 8.70 16.84 -9.63
CA PHE A 108 8.36 18.24 -9.43
C PHE A 108 7.64 18.52 -8.11
N ASN A 109 7.17 17.48 -7.41
CA ASN A 109 6.50 17.57 -6.12
C ASN A 109 7.40 17.03 -5.01
N GLU A 110 7.15 15.80 -4.55
CA GLU A 110 7.90 15.25 -3.42
C GLU A 110 9.15 14.48 -3.85
N ASN A 111 9.33 14.23 -5.15
CA ASN A 111 10.48 13.54 -5.75
C ASN A 111 10.78 12.19 -5.08
N VAL A 112 9.79 11.31 -5.08
CA VAL A 112 9.84 9.99 -4.45
C VAL A 112 9.68 8.92 -5.52
N GLY A 113 10.59 7.94 -5.57
CA GLY A 113 10.52 6.86 -6.56
C GLY A 113 9.29 5.96 -6.35
N PHE A 114 8.62 5.56 -7.42
CA PHE A 114 7.53 4.59 -7.36
C PHE A 114 8.04 3.18 -7.68
N MET A 115 7.77 2.22 -6.79
CA MET A 115 8.09 0.80 -6.98
C MET A 115 6.81 -0.02 -7.11
N SER A 116 6.52 -0.54 -8.30
CA SER A 116 5.34 -1.38 -8.51
C SER A 116 5.55 -2.79 -7.93
N TYR A 117 4.58 -3.28 -7.16
CA TYR A 117 4.36 -4.72 -7.00
C TYR A 117 3.16 -5.16 -7.86
N ASN A 118 2.89 -6.47 -7.94
CA ASN A 118 1.74 -7.01 -8.68
C ASN A 118 1.72 -6.70 -10.19
N ALA A 119 2.88 -6.56 -10.84
CA ALA A 119 2.96 -6.31 -12.29
C ALA A 119 2.16 -7.31 -13.15
N LEU A 120 1.96 -8.56 -12.67
CA LEU A 120 1.15 -9.59 -13.33
C LEU A 120 -0.23 -9.83 -12.69
N ALA A 121 -0.70 -8.92 -11.84
CA ALA A 121 -1.96 -8.99 -11.10
C ALA A 121 -2.18 -10.35 -10.41
N GLY A 122 -1.26 -10.74 -9.53
CA GLY A 122 -1.30 -12.05 -8.88
C GLY A 122 -1.10 -13.25 -9.82
N GLY A 123 -0.65 -13.02 -11.06
CA GLY A 123 -0.53 -14.02 -12.11
C GLY A 123 -1.70 -14.04 -13.10
N MET A 124 -2.76 -13.24 -12.89
CA MET A 124 -3.88 -13.15 -13.83
C MET A 124 -3.42 -12.77 -15.24
N LEU A 125 -2.50 -11.81 -15.35
CA LEU A 125 -1.98 -11.33 -16.63
C LEU A 125 -1.07 -12.35 -17.36
N THR A 126 -0.81 -13.53 -16.78
CA THR A 126 -0.13 -14.63 -17.48
C THR A 126 -1.08 -15.43 -18.39
N GLY A 127 -2.39 -15.28 -18.22
CA GLY A 127 -3.41 -16.02 -18.98
C GLY A 127 -3.63 -17.47 -18.54
N LYS A 128 -2.86 -18.00 -17.57
CA LYS A 128 -2.98 -19.39 -17.09
C LYS A 128 -4.34 -19.76 -16.47
N TYR A 129 -5.17 -18.76 -16.17
CA TYR A 129 -6.52 -18.95 -15.61
C TYR A 129 -7.64 -18.76 -16.66
N ASN A 130 -7.30 -18.58 -17.94
CA ASN A 130 -8.31 -18.35 -18.98
C ASN A 130 -9.02 -19.64 -19.42
N GLU A 131 -8.40 -20.79 -19.23
CA GLU A 131 -8.92 -22.09 -19.70
C GLU A 131 -9.81 -22.80 -18.66
N VAL A 132 -9.55 -22.55 -17.37
CA VAL A 132 -10.28 -23.17 -16.27
C VAL A 132 -11.10 -22.07 -15.58
N PRO A 133 -12.44 -22.17 -15.56
CA PRO A 133 -13.27 -21.26 -14.79
C PRO A 133 -12.81 -21.23 -13.32
N ALA A 134 -12.80 -20.04 -12.73
CA ALA A 134 -12.54 -19.90 -11.30
C ALA A 134 -13.46 -20.85 -10.51
N ALA A 135 -12.93 -21.48 -9.46
CA ALA A 135 -13.75 -22.24 -8.55
C ALA A 135 -14.88 -21.31 -8.05
N LEU A 136 -16.12 -21.80 -8.11
CA LEU A 136 -17.23 -21.06 -7.52
C LEU A 136 -16.98 -21.00 -6.01
N ASP A 137 -17.07 -19.80 -5.44
CA ASP A 137 -17.04 -19.64 -3.98
C ASP A 137 -18.14 -20.53 -3.39
N ASP A 138 -17.75 -21.47 -2.52
CA ASP A 138 -18.73 -22.30 -1.83
C ASP A 138 -19.38 -21.48 -0.73
N THR A 139 -20.46 -20.80 -1.11
CA THR A 139 -21.30 -19.99 -0.22
C THR A 139 -21.99 -20.82 0.87
N MET A 140 -21.91 -22.15 0.79
CA MET A 140 -22.50 -23.10 1.75
C MET A 140 -21.45 -23.79 2.63
N GLY A 141 -20.14 -23.50 2.45
CA GLY A 141 -19.06 -23.94 3.33
C GLY A 141 -18.70 -25.43 3.25
N ASN A 142 -19.05 -26.14 2.17
CA ASN A 142 -18.51 -27.48 1.95
C ASN A 142 -17.03 -27.35 1.56
N LYS A 143 -16.24 -28.34 1.96
CA LYS A 143 -14.82 -28.35 1.58
C LYS A 143 -14.74 -28.39 0.06
N VAL A 144 -13.96 -27.48 -0.53
CA VAL A 144 -13.56 -27.51 -1.93
C VAL A 144 -12.68 -28.74 -2.14
N THR A 145 -13.28 -29.93 -2.19
CA THR A 145 -12.57 -31.19 -2.41
C THR A 145 -12.57 -31.54 -3.88
N ASP A 146 -11.37 -31.65 -4.42
CA ASP A 146 -10.95 -32.65 -5.41
C ASP A 146 -11.61 -32.63 -6.79
N ARG A 147 -11.80 -31.45 -7.39
CA ARG A 147 -12.00 -31.36 -8.87
C ARG A 147 -10.85 -30.76 -9.65
N GLY A 148 -9.79 -30.29 -8.97
CA GLY A 148 -8.62 -29.70 -9.61
C GLY A 148 -7.47 -30.66 -9.93
N MET A 149 -7.57 -31.93 -9.52
CA MET A 149 -6.46 -32.89 -9.57
C MET A 149 -6.57 -34.00 -10.63
N GLU A 150 -7.66 -34.05 -11.42
CA GLU A 150 -7.81 -35.11 -12.43
C GLU A 150 -7.17 -34.79 -13.79
N ASN A 151 -6.65 -33.57 -14.00
CA ASN A 151 -6.06 -33.15 -15.28
C ASN A 151 -4.64 -32.55 -15.16
N MET A 152 -3.82 -33.02 -14.21
CA MET A 152 -2.39 -32.65 -14.14
C MET A 152 -1.49 -33.87 -14.33
#